data_AF-A0A353ILQ7-F1
#
_entry.id   AF-A0A353ILQ7-F1
#
_cell.length_a   1.000
_cell.length_b   1.000
_cell.length_c   1.000
_cell.angle_alpha   90.00
_cell.angle_beta   90.00
_cell.angle_gamma   90.00
#
_symmetry.space_group_name_H-M   'P 1'
#
loop_
_entity.id
_entity.type
_entity.pdbx_description
1 polymer ?
#
loop_
_entity_poly.entity_id
_entity_poly.type
_entity_poly.pdbx_seq_one_letter_code
_entity_poly.pdbx_strand_id
1 'polypeptide(L)'
;MCGIVGVLGKGPVAELLVDALKRLEYRGYDSTGVATVSDRGIERRRAEGKLRNLESLLAAEPLPGDAGIGHTRWATHGRPSEANAHPHMTD
;
A
#
# COMPACT_ATOMS: atom_id res chain seq x y z
N MET A 1 2.80 15.78 0.28
CA MET A 1 3.59 15.39 1.47
C MET A 1 3.76 13.88 1.68
N CYS A 2 3.03 12.91 1.15
CA CYS A 2 3.19 11.46 1.44
C CYS A 2 2.94 11.02 2.89
N GLY A 3 2.64 9.73 3.05
CA GLY A 3 2.41 9.05 4.33
C GLY A 3 2.93 7.61 4.30
N ILE A 4 3.38 7.11 5.46
CA ILE A 4 3.91 5.76 5.65
C ILE A 4 3.22 5.13 6.85
N VAL A 5 2.90 3.84 6.74
CA VAL A 5 2.36 3.01 7.82
C VAL A 5 3.14 1.70 7.85
N GLY A 6 3.38 1.16 9.06
CA GLY A 6 3.76 -0.22 9.27
C GLY A 6 2.86 -0.87 10.32
N VAL A 7 2.55 -2.15 10.14
CA VAL A 7 1.74 -2.93 11.09
C VAL A 7 2.44 -4.27 11.34
N LEU A 8 2.60 -4.60 12.62
CA LEU A 8 2.97 -5.93 13.10
C LEU A 8 1.74 -6.51 13.82
N GLY A 9 1.15 -7.55 13.23
CA GLY A 9 -0.08 -8.16 13.69
C GLY A 9 0.10 -9.57 14.23
N LYS A 10 -1.02 -10.17 14.66
CA LYS A 10 -1.14 -11.61 15.00
C LYS A 10 -2.07 -12.33 14.01
N GLY A 11 -2.31 -11.73 12.85
CA GLY A 11 -3.29 -12.14 11.84
C GLY A 11 -3.26 -11.15 10.66
N PRO A 12 -4.12 -11.32 9.64
CA PRO A 12 -4.07 -10.55 8.40
C PRO A 12 -4.07 -9.02 8.62
N VAL A 13 -3.10 -8.31 8.03
CA VAL A 13 -2.90 -6.86 8.26
C VAL A 13 -3.26 -5.95 7.08
N ALA A 14 -3.63 -6.49 5.92
CA ALA A 14 -3.87 -5.67 4.72
C ALA A 14 -4.98 -4.61 4.93
N GLU A 15 -6.10 -4.98 5.56
CA GLU A 15 -7.18 -4.04 5.87
C GLU A 15 -6.75 -2.98 6.89
N LEU A 16 -5.99 -3.38 7.93
CA LEU A 16 -5.44 -2.46 8.93
C LEU A 16 -4.49 -1.43 8.31
N LEU A 17 -3.66 -1.86 7.35
CA LEU A 17 -2.79 -0.97 6.59
C LEU A 17 -3.60 0.06 5.79
N VAL A 18 -4.64 -0.38 5.08
CA VAL A 18 -5.53 0.50 4.32
C VAL A 18 -6.23 1.51 5.23
N ASP A 19 -6.78 1.08 6.36
CA ASP A 19 -7.48 1.98 7.29
C ASP A 19 -6.57 3.00 7.94
N ALA A 20 -5.32 2.64 8.22
CA ALA A 20 -4.31 3.59 8.65
C ALA A 20 -3.92 4.57 7.52
N LEU A 21 -3.79 4.09 6.28
CA LEU A 21 -3.51 4.94 5.11
C LEU A 21 -4.64 5.93 4.80
N LYS A 22 -5.91 5.58 5.06
CA LYS A 22 -7.05 6.52 4.93
C LYS A 22 -6.81 7.79 5.74
N ARG A 23 -6.25 7.67 6.95
CA ARG A 23 -5.92 8.80 7.82
C ARG A 23 -4.77 9.66 7.28
N LEU A 24 -3.98 9.15 6.34
CA LEU A 24 -2.83 9.81 5.72
C LEU A 24 -3.07 10.22 4.27
N GLU A 25 -4.23 9.93 3.68
CA GLU A 25 -4.51 10.20 2.27
C GLU A 25 -4.45 11.70 1.94
N TYR A 26 -4.79 12.57 2.90
CA TYR A 26 -4.65 14.03 2.74
C TYR A 26 -3.21 14.48 2.48
N ARG A 27 -2.20 13.65 2.82
CA ARG A 27 -0.79 13.95 2.57
C ARG A 27 -0.37 13.57 1.16
N GLY A 28 -1.05 12.65 0.47
CA GLY A 28 -0.72 12.19 -0.87
C GLY A 28 -1.77 11.22 -1.42
N TYR A 29 -2.15 11.40 -2.68
CA TYR A 29 -3.26 10.67 -3.32
C TYR A 29 -3.02 10.39 -4.81
N ASP A 30 -1.78 10.56 -5.28
CA ASP A 30 -1.41 10.31 -6.67
C ASP A 30 -1.18 8.82 -6.93
N SER A 31 -0.80 8.07 -5.90
CA SER A 31 -0.73 6.60 -5.93
C SER A 31 -0.57 6.06 -4.52
N THR A 32 -1.00 4.83 -4.29
CA THR A 32 -0.91 4.14 -3.01
C THR A 32 -0.44 2.70 -3.20
N GLY A 33 0.09 2.10 -2.13
CA GLY A 33 0.41 0.69 -2.16
C GLY A 33 0.72 0.13 -0.79
N VAL A 34 0.61 -1.19 -0.70
CA VAL A 34 0.93 -1.98 0.49
C VAL A 34 1.75 -3.21 0.10
N ALA A 35 2.55 -3.67 1.04
CA ALA A 35 3.23 -4.95 0.96
C ALA A 35 3.09 -5.67 2.30
N THR A 36 2.89 -6.98 2.24
CA THR A 36 2.81 -7.85 3.42
C THR A 36 3.84 -8.96 3.30
N VAL A 37 4.21 -9.51 4.45
CA VAL A 37 5.04 -10.71 4.55
C VAL A 37 4.21 -11.86 5.12
N SER A 38 4.41 -13.04 4.56
CA SER A 38 3.85 -14.30 5.03
C SER A 38 4.89 -15.42 4.87
N ASP A 39 4.54 -16.65 5.26
CA ASP A 39 5.37 -17.83 5.04
C ASP A 39 5.69 -18.09 3.55
N ARG A 40 4.92 -17.51 2.63
CA ARG A 40 5.13 -17.59 1.18
C ARG A 40 6.07 -16.52 0.63
N GLY A 41 6.55 -15.63 1.49
CA GLY A 41 7.39 -14.49 1.12
C GLY A 41 6.64 -13.17 1.16
N ILE A 42 7.19 -12.18 0.44
CA ILE A 42 6.67 -10.81 0.38
C ILE A 42 5.85 -10.64 -0.89
N GLU A 43 4.61 -10.18 -0.72
CA GLU A 43 3.76 -9.76 -1.83
C GLU A 43 3.38 -8.30 -1.69
N ARG A 44 3.04 -7.65 -2.82
CA ARG A 44 2.61 -6.25 -2.83
C ARG A 44 1.43 -6.02 -3.75
N ARG A 45 0.61 -5.03 -3.41
CA ARG A 45 -0.44 -4.48 -4.27
C ARG A 45 -0.32 -2.97 -4.26
N ARG A 46 -0.44 -2.37 -5.44
CA ARG A 46 -0.23 -0.94 -5.67
C ARG A 46 -1.26 -0.45 -6.66
N ALA A 47 -1.63 0.82 -6.55
CA ALA A 47 -2.57 1.45 -7.45
C ALA A 47 -2.17 2.90 -7.72
N GLU A 48 -2.38 3.35 -8.95
CA GLU A 48 -2.37 4.78 -9.28
C GLU A 48 -3.64 5.45 -8.74
N GLY A 49 -3.52 6.71 -8.36
CA GLY A 49 -4.60 7.55 -7.88
C GLY A 49 -4.92 7.36 -6.39
N LYS A 50 -6.20 7.62 -6.08
CA LYS A 50 -6.72 7.64 -4.70
C LYS A 50 -6.73 6.25 -4.07
N LEU A 51 -6.76 6.21 -2.74
CA LEU A 51 -6.70 4.98 -1.96
C LEU A 51 -7.79 3.96 -2.32
N ARG A 52 -8.98 4.42 -2.73
CA ARG A 52 -10.09 3.56 -3.20
C ARG A 52 -9.71 2.58 -4.31
N ASN A 53 -8.73 2.94 -5.14
CA ASN A 53 -8.27 2.08 -6.22
C ASN A 53 -7.50 0.88 -5.66
N LEU A 54 -6.69 1.11 -4.61
CA LEU A 54 -6.03 0.03 -3.86
C LEU A 54 -7.04 -0.83 -3.10
N GLU A 55 -8.08 -0.24 -2.51
CA GLU A 55 -9.17 -1.00 -1.86
C GLU A 55 -9.86 -1.94 -2.84
N SER A 56 -10.17 -1.45 -4.05
CA SER A 56 -10.78 -2.27 -5.10
C SER A 56 -9.86 -3.40 -5.56
N LEU A 57 -8.56 -3.11 -5.68
CA LEU A 57 -7.56 -4.12 -6.03
C LEU A 57 -7.45 -5.20 -4.95
N LEU A 58 -7.40 -4.82 -3.66
CA LEU A 58 -7.32 -5.78 -2.55
C LEU A 58 -8.59 -6.63 -2.40
N ALA A 59 -9.75 -6.11 -2.78
CA ALA A 59 -10.99 -6.89 -2.81
C ALA A 59 -10.98 -7.95 -3.91
N ALA A 60 -10.37 -7.65 -5.07
CA ALA A 60 -10.23 -8.60 -6.19
C ALA A 60 -9.05 -9.57 -5.97
N GLU A 61 -7.96 -9.08 -5.40
CA GLU A 61 -6.71 -9.78 -5.17
C GLU A 61 -6.25 -9.60 -3.71
N PRO A 62 -6.80 -10.42 -2.78
CA PRO A 62 -6.44 -10.34 -1.38
C PRO A 62 -4.95 -10.51 -1.14
N LEU A 63 -4.43 -9.78 -0.15
CA LEU A 63 -3.01 -9.75 0.17
C LEU A 63 -2.79 -10.35 1.57
N PRO A 64 -2.44 -11.66 1.68
CA PRO A 64 -2.25 -12.32 2.97
C PRO A 64 -0.93 -11.89 3.64
N GLY A 65 -0.87 -12.02 4.97
CA GLY A 65 0.33 -11.74 5.76
C GLY A 65 0.00 -11.07 7.09
N ASP A 66 0.82 -11.33 8.09
CA ASP A 66 0.63 -10.89 9.48
C ASP A 66 1.46 -9.64 9.85
N ALA A 67 2.34 -9.22 8.96
CA ALA A 67 3.08 -7.97 9.05
C ALA A 67 3.16 -7.30 7.67
N GLY A 68 3.29 -5.98 7.65
CA GLY A 68 3.37 -5.26 6.40
C GLY A 68 3.57 -3.76 6.55
N ILE A 69 3.75 -3.11 5.40
CA ILE A 69 3.95 -1.67 5.26
C ILE A 69 3.02 -1.11 4.18
N GLY A 70 2.71 0.18 4.29
CA GLY A 70 1.87 0.91 3.37
C GLY A 70 2.39 2.32 3.12
N HIS A 71 2.08 2.87 1.95
CA HIS A 71 2.49 4.22 1.57
C HIS A 71 1.40 4.94 0.75
N THR A 72 1.21 6.22 1.04
CA THR A 72 0.50 7.18 0.18
C THR A 72 1.50 8.14 -0.45
N ARG A 73 1.45 8.31 -1.79
CA ARG A 73 2.42 9.09 -2.55
C ARG A 73 1.82 10.40 -3.07
N TRP A 74 2.59 11.47 -2.95
CA TRP A 74 2.43 12.71 -3.71
C TRP A 74 3.59 12.80 -4.70
N ALA A 75 3.30 12.77 -6.00
CA ALA A 75 4.29 12.71 -7.05
C ALA A 75 4.88 14.11 -7.32
N THR A 76 6.19 14.28 -7.06
CA THR A 76 6.96 15.46 -7.51
C THR A 76 7.87 15.14 -8.68
N HIS A 77 8.30 13.88 -8.80
CA HIS A 77 9.12 13.37 -9.90
C HIS A 77 8.54 12.06 -10.41
N GLY A 78 8.52 11.90 -11.73
CA GLY A 78 7.88 10.77 -12.40
C GLY A 78 6.36 10.82 -12.29
N ARG A 79 5.68 10.44 -13.38
CA ARG A 79 4.21 10.45 -13.41
C ARG A 79 3.61 9.56 -12.31
N PRO A 80 2.45 9.92 -11.75
CA PRO A 80 1.58 8.97 -11.06
C PRO A 80 1.42 7.71 -11.92
N SER A 81 1.72 6.54 -11.36
CA SER A 81 1.55 5.24 -12.01
C SER A 81 1.75 4.13 -10.99
N GLU A 82 1.23 2.94 -11.25
CA GLU A 82 1.44 1.78 -10.39
C GLU A 82 2.94 1.44 -10.24
N ALA A 83 3.73 1.54 -11.31
CA ALA A 83 5.16 1.27 -11.29
C ALA A 83 5.91 2.18 -10.29
N ASN A 84 5.54 3.46 -10.25
CA ASN A 84 6.14 4.48 -9.38
C ASN A 84 5.51 4.52 -7.98
N ALA A 85 4.45 3.75 -7.73
CA ALA A 85 3.86 3.63 -6.41
C ALA A 85 4.81 2.84 -5.48
N HIS A 86 4.84 3.23 -4.21
CA HIS A 86 5.58 2.50 -3.18
C HIS A 86 4.66 1.43 -2.55
N PRO A 87 5.19 0.38 -1.92
CA PRO A 87 6.61 0.06 -1.78
C PRO A 87 7.29 -0.39 -3.08
N HIS A 88 8.57 -0.01 -3.25
CA HIS A 88 9.44 -0.57 -4.28
C HIS A 88 10.08 -1.86 -3.76
N MET A 89 10.37 -2.79 -4.66
CA MET A 89 11.06 -4.05 -4.37
C MET A 89 12.22 -4.20 -5.34
N THR A 90 13.33 -4.75 -4.84
CA THR A 90 14.45 -5.24 -5.63
C THR A 90 14.42 -6.76 -5.68
N ASP A 91 15.06 -7.33 -6.69
CA ASP A 91 15.32 -8.78 -6.76
C ASP A 91 16.35 -9.21 -5.71
#